data_AF-A0A951M1X0-F1
#
_entry.id   AF-A0A951M1X0-F1
#
_cell.length_a   1.000
_cell.length_b   1.000
_cell.length_c   1.000
_cell.angle_alpha   90.00
_cell.angle_beta   90.00
_cell.angle_gamma   90.00
#
_symmetry.space_group_name_H-M   'P 1'
#
loop_
_entity.id
_entity.type
_entity.pdbx_description
1 polymer ?
#
loop_
_entity_poly.entity_id
_entity_poly.type
_entity_poly.pdbx_seq_one_letter_code
_entity_poly.pdbx_strand_id
1 'polypeptide(L)'
;LIIKKNDSQPNGARETLDEEIAVILPFYERKRLQLVPVGNFVFQSKRQAFTLENGVVRSVADDDAKFEFGTMLLCNIHSFGEYREYGLGIGLGYSLQPGGKSSSFLLGASVSFKDIFRVGFGYGYTLSPAGLTGGAKVDAPLPANISNLGDVVEYKRRSGFVISIALPGIKF
;
A
#
# COMPACT_ATOMS: atom_id res chain seq x y z
N LEU A 1 27.27 -20.73 -20.62
CA LEU A 1 27.84 -21.92 -21.28
C LEU A 1 27.38 -21.89 -22.73
N ILE A 2 28.27 -21.67 -23.69
CA ILE A 2 27.95 -21.68 -25.13
C ILE A 2 28.46 -23.01 -25.67
N ILE A 3 27.59 -23.82 -26.26
CA ILE A 3 27.98 -25.04 -26.98
C ILE A 3 28.02 -24.66 -28.47
N LYS A 4 29.22 -24.63 -29.07
CA LYS A 4 29.37 -24.53 -30.53
C LYS A 4 29.69 -25.92 -31.08
N LYS A 5 28.87 -26.41 -32.00
CA LYS A 5 29.22 -27.55 -32.87
C LYS A 5 30.12 -27.02 -33.96
N ASN A 6 31.36 -27.51 -34.01
CA ASN A 6 32.36 -27.09 -34.98
C ASN A 6 32.34 -28.07 -36.15
N ASP A 7 31.58 -27.78 -37.20
CA ASP A 7 31.71 -28.48 -38.48
C ASP A 7 32.68 -27.66 -39.34
N SER A 8 33.96 -28.02 -39.29
CA SER A 8 35.02 -27.38 -40.06
C SER A 8 34.91 -27.77 -41.54
N GLN A 9 34.73 -26.79 -42.44
CA GLN A 9 35.19 -26.91 -43.82
C GLN A 9 36.21 -25.82 -44.15
N PRO A 10 37.31 -26.16 -44.86
CA PRO A 10 38.34 -25.22 -45.22
C PRO A 10 38.03 -24.63 -46.59
N ASN A 11 37.78 -23.33 -46.70
CA ASN A 11 38.13 -22.51 -47.87
C ASN A 11 37.71 -21.04 -47.69
N GLY A 12 38.69 -20.17 -47.41
CA GLY A 12 38.96 -19.02 -48.27
C GLY A 12 37.93 -17.90 -48.46
N ALA A 13 36.92 -17.73 -47.60
CA ALA A 13 36.10 -16.53 -47.58
C ALA A 13 36.31 -15.80 -46.25
N ARG A 14 36.52 -14.48 -46.29
CA ARG A 14 36.38 -13.62 -45.11
C ARG A 14 34.96 -13.83 -44.59
N GLU A 15 34.80 -14.68 -43.59
CA GLU A 15 33.65 -14.63 -42.71
C GLU A 15 33.68 -13.24 -42.07
N THR A 16 32.88 -12.33 -42.61
CA THR A 16 32.20 -11.36 -41.76
C THR A 16 31.54 -12.20 -40.67
N LEU A 17 32.23 -12.32 -39.55
CA LEU A 17 31.66 -12.76 -38.30
C LEU A 17 30.57 -11.74 -38.00
N ASP A 18 29.37 -12.00 -38.52
CA ASP A 18 28.13 -11.54 -37.93
C ASP A 18 28.10 -12.20 -36.55
N GLU A 19 28.87 -11.64 -35.63
CA GLU A 19 28.64 -11.84 -34.21
C GLU A 19 27.26 -11.25 -33.96
N GLU A 20 26.24 -12.09 -34.07
CA GLU A 20 24.99 -11.88 -33.37
C GLU A 20 25.35 -11.77 -31.89
N ILE A 21 25.67 -10.55 -31.46
CA ILE A 21 25.73 -10.20 -30.06
C ILE A 21 24.29 -10.30 -29.58
N ALA A 22 23.90 -11.49 -29.15
CA ALA A 22 22.72 -11.69 -28.35
C ALA A 22 22.95 -10.95 -27.03
N VAL A 23 22.62 -9.66 -27.01
CA VAL A 23 22.57 -8.90 -25.76
C VAL A 23 21.40 -9.49 -24.98
N ILE A 24 21.71 -10.42 -24.08
CA ILE A 24 20.78 -10.87 -23.05
C ILE A 24 20.66 -9.70 -22.07
N LEU A 25 19.91 -8.67 -22.46
CA LEU A 25 19.52 -7.60 -21.58
C LEU A 25 18.79 -8.26 -20.40
N PRO A 26 19.11 -7.92 -19.14
CA PRO A 26 18.46 -8.54 -18.00
C PRO A 26 16.97 -8.24 -18.09
N PHE A 27 16.21 -9.25 -18.49
CA PHE A 27 14.76 -9.15 -18.60
C PHE A 27 14.24 -9.07 -17.17
N TYR A 28 13.78 -7.89 -16.76
CA TYR A 28 13.16 -7.77 -15.45
C TYR A 28 11.86 -8.58 -15.45
N GLU A 29 11.85 -9.65 -14.64
CA GLU A 29 10.68 -10.49 -14.48
C GLU A 29 9.83 -10.01 -13.30
N ARG A 30 8.69 -9.42 -13.62
CA ARG A 30 7.74 -8.93 -12.62
C ARG A 30 6.93 -10.09 -12.04
N LYS A 31 6.94 -10.24 -10.71
CA LYS A 31 6.08 -11.20 -10.02
C LYS A 31 4.60 -10.88 -10.28
N ARG A 32 3.81 -11.86 -10.73
CA ARG A 32 2.37 -11.67 -10.96
C ARG A 32 1.61 -11.37 -9.66
N LEU A 33 2.00 -12.01 -8.56
CA LEU A 33 1.40 -11.83 -7.25
C LEU A 33 2.50 -11.54 -6.22
N GLN A 34 2.29 -10.53 -5.38
CA GLN A 34 3.23 -10.19 -4.31
C GLN A 34 2.52 -9.57 -3.12
N LEU A 35 2.96 -9.92 -1.91
CA LEU A 35 2.59 -9.22 -0.69
C LEU A 35 3.63 -8.15 -0.41
N VAL A 36 3.20 -6.89 -0.24
CA VAL A 36 4.10 -5.76 0.03
C VAL A 36 3.65 -4.96 1.24
N PRO A 37 4.59 -4.48 2.08
CA PRO A 37 4.27 -3.47 3.08
C PRO A 37 3.90 -2.14 2.39
N VAL A 38 2.89 -1.46 2.93
CA VAL A 38 2.39 -0.19 2.39
C VAL A 38 2.21 0.85 3.50
N GLY A 39 2.51 2.10 3.19
CA GLY A 39 2.00 3.27 3.92
C GLY A 39 0.78 3.81 3.19
N ASN A 40 -0.32 4.05 3.91
CA ASN A 40 -1.60 4.45 3.36
C ASN A 40 -1.99 5.84 3.89
N PHE A 41 -2.25 6.76 2.98
CA PHE A 41 -2.88 8.05 3.28
C PHE A 41 -4.37 7.94 3.00
N VAL A 42 -5.16 7.94 4.07
CA VAL A 42 -6.60 7.72 4.06
C VAL A 42 -7.32 9.06 4.18
N PHE A 43 -8.11 9.38 3.17
CA PHE A 43 -8.94 10.58 3.08
C PHE A 43 -10.40 10.21 3.36
N GLN A 44 -10.96 10.76 4.43
CA GLN A 44 -12.34 10.52 4.85
C GLN A 44 -13.00 11.84 5.20
N SER A 45 -14.21 12.06 4.69
CA SER A 45 -14.97 13.27 4.99
C SER A 45 -15.71 13.15 6.33
N LYS A 46 -15.87 14.29 7.02
CA LYS A 46 -16.72 14.44 8.22
C LYS A 46 -16.29 13.53 9.37
N ARG A 47 -14.99 13.28 9.49
CA ARG A 47 -14.45 12.52 10.61
C ARG A 47 -14.42 13.41 11.85
N GLN A 48 -14.68 12.81 13.01
CA GLN A 48 -14.57 13.49 14.29
C GLN A 48 -13.36 12.93 15.03
N ALA A 49 -12.65 13.81 15.73
CA ALA A 49 -11.71 13.45 16.77
C ALA A 49 -12.33 13.83 18.12
N PHE A 50 -12.12 12.97 19.12
CA PHE A 50 -12.51 13.25 20.51
C PHE A 50 -11.24 13.44 21.33
N THR A 51 -11.18 14.54 22.06
CA THR A 51 -10.04 14.88 22.93
C THR A 51 -10.54 15.24 24.32
N LEU A 52 -9.65 15.18 25.31
CA LEU A 52 -9.95 15.61 26.68
C LEU A 52 -9.18 16.91 26.96
N GLU A 53 -9.92 18.00 27.20
CA GLU A 53 -9.35 19.30 27.51
C GLU A 53 -9.83 19.73 28.90
N ASN A 54 -8.90 19.88 29.85
CA ASN A 54 -9.20 20.24 31.23
C ASN A 54 -10.28 19.34 31.88
N GLY A 55 -10.25 18.03 31.56
CA GLY A 55 -11.22 17.05 32.08
C GLY A 55 -12.58 17.04 31.36
N VAL A 56 -12.78 17.90 30.36
CA VAL A 56 -14.01 17.98 29.55
C VAL A 56 -13.77 17.34 28.18
N VAL A 57 -14.71 16.53 27.72
CA VAL A 57 -14.61 15.89 26.41
C VAL A 57 -14.97 16.90 25.32
N ARG A 58 -14.08 17.07 24.34
CA ARG A 58 -14.30 17.93 23.17
C ARG A 58 -14.37 17.11 21.90
N SER A 59 -15.10 17.61 20.92
CA SER A 59 -15.16 17.04 19.58
C SER A 59 -14.68 18.07 18.58
N VAL A 60 -13.77 17.66 17.71
CA VAL A 60 -13.21 18.52 16.66
C VAL A 60 -13.37 17.80 15.32
N ALA A 61 -13.69 18.56 14.27
CA ALA A 61 -13.68 18.03 12.91
C ALA A 61 -12.24 17.69 12.52
N ASP A 62 -12.04 16.49 11.99
CA ASP A 62 -10.73 15.93 11.69
C ASP A 62 -10.71 15.43 10.25
N ASP A 63 -10.72 16.37 9.31
CA ASP A 63 -10.78 16.09 7.86
C ASP A 63 -9.39 15.83 7.23
N ASP A 64 -8.34 15.78 8.06
CA ASP A 64 -6.97 15.53 7.59
C ASP A 64 -6.74 14.09 7.15
N ALA A 65 -5.80 13.90 6.23
CA ALA A 65 -5.38 12.59 5.77
C ALA A 65 -4.78 11.78 6.93
N LYS A 66 -5.32 10.60 7.20
CA LYS A 66 -4.76 9.68 8.20
C LYS A 66 -3.68 8.82 7.58
N PHE A 67 -2.55 8.72 8.25
CA PHE A 67 -1.50 7.80 7.86
C PHE A 67 -1.66 6.46 8.60
N GLU A 68 -1.76 5.37 7.85
CA GLU A 68 -1.86 4.01 8.36
C GLU A 68 -0.78 3.11 7.73
N PHE A 69 -0.19 2.22 8.51
CA PHE A 69 0.68 1.18 7.95
C PHE A 69 -0.12 -0.10 7.72
N GLY A 70 0.26 -0.83 6.67
CA GLY A 70 -0.43 -2.05 6.31
C GLY A 70 0.37 -2.95 5.39
N THR A 71 -0.32 -3.97 4.90
CA THR A 71 0.16 -4.84 3.83
C THR A 71 -0.83 -4.83 2.69
N MET A 72 -0.34 -5.07 1.48
CA MET A 72 -1.17 -5.15 0.29
C MET A 72 -0.76 -6.36 -0.53
N LEU A 73 -1.73 -7.23 -0.80
CA LEU A 73 -1.59 -8.27 -1.79
C LEU A 73 -1.83 -7.65 -3.17
N LEU A 74 -0.75 -7.48 -3.94
CA LEU A 74 -0.81 -6.91 -5.27
C LEU A 74 -0.78 -8.00 -6.35
N CYS A 75 -1.75 -7.93 -7.26
CA CYS A 75 -1.75 -8.63 -8.54
C CYS A 75 -1.30 -7.67 -9.65
N ASN A 76 -0.13 -7.91 -10.24
CA ASN A 76 0.36 -7.19 -11.42
C ASN A 76 -0.34 -7.74 -12.67
N ILE A 77 -1.18 -6.94 -13.30
CA ILE A 77 -2.00 -7.32 -14.46
C ILE A 77 -1.22 -7.09 -15.76
N HIS A 78 -0.44 -6.02 -15.82
CA HIS A 78 0.24 -5.61 -17.05
C HIS A 78 1.63 -5.06 -16.74
N SER A 79 2.58 -5.31 -17.65
CA SER A 79 3.94 -4.77 -17.59
C SER A 79 4.28 -4.13 -18.93
N PHE A 80 4.93 -2.97 -18.89
CA PHE A 80 5.24 -2.16 -20.06
C PHE A 80 6.58 -1.44 -19.89
N GLY A 81 7.10 -0.87 -20.98
CA GLY A 81 8.47 -0.36 -21.07
C GLY A 81 9.38 -1.33 -21.85
N GLU A 82 10.53 -0.83 -22.28
CA GLU A 82 11.50 -1.58 -23.10
C GLU A 82 12.02 -2.82 -22.36
N TYR A 83 12.13 -2.71 -21.03
CA TYR A 83 12.60 -3.75 -20.12
C TYR A 83 11.49 -4.25 -19.19
N ARG A 84 10.22 -3.98 -19.51
CA ARG A 84 9.04 -4.27 -18.65
C ARG A 84 9.16 -3.66 -17.25
N GLU A 85 9.88 -2.55 -17.14
CA GLU A 85 10.19 -1.90 -15.89
C GLU A 85 8.96 -1.26 -15.25
N TYR A 86 7.97 -0.84 -16.03
CA TYR A 86 6.71 -0.32 -15.48
C TYR A 86 5.66 -1.42 -15.34
N GLY A 87 4.73 -1.23 -14.41
CA GLY A 87 3.62 -2.17 -14.24
C GLY A 87 2.38 -1.55 -13.66
N LEU A 88 1.25 -2.10 -14.09
CA LEU A 88 -0.09 -1.84 -13.56
C LEU A 88 -0.55 -3.05 -12.76
N GLY A 89 -1.15 -2.80 -11.61
CA GLY A 89 -1.72 -3.85 -10.78
C GLY A 89 -2.95 -3.41 -10.02
N ILE A 90 -3.64 -4.39 -9.44
CA ILE A 90 -4.71 -4.18 -8.46
C ILE A 90 -4.29 -4.80 -7.14
N GLY A 91 -4.66 -4.15 -6.04
CA GLY A 91 -4.22 -4.53 -4.71
C GLY A 91 -5.36 -4.61 -3.73
N LEU A 92 -5.35 -5.67 -2.91
CA LEU A 92 -6.16 -5.79 -1.71
C LEU A 92 -5.28 -5.50 -0.50
N GLY A 93 -5.57 -4.40 0.17
CA GLY A 93 -4.82 -3.88 1.31
C GLY A 93 -5.54 -4.12 2.63
N TYR A 94 -4.73 -4.34 3.66
CA TYR A 94 -5.14 -4.40 5.05
C TYR A 94 -4.24 -3.48 5.86
N SER A 95 -4.83 -2.55 6.62
CA SER A 95 -4.07 -1.61 7.46
C SER A 95 -4.39 -1.82 8.94
N LEU A 96 -3.37 -1.64 9.76
CA LEU A 96 -3.49 -1.63 11.21
C LEU A 96 -3.49 -0.17 11.68
N GLN A 97 -4.48 0.20 12.47
CA GLN A 97 -4.45 1.52 13.12
C GLN A 97 -3.49 1.51 14.32
N PRO A 98 -2.92 2.69 14.66
CA PRO A 98 -2.20 2.87 15.92
C PRO A 98 -3.05 2.37 17.10
N GLY A 99 -2.53 1.44 17.89
CA GLY A 99 -3.27 0.77 18.98
C GLY A 99 -3.71 -0.67 18.71
N GLY A 100 -3.46 -1.21 17.50
CA GLY A 100 -3.42 -2.65 17.23
C GLY A 100 -4.75 -3.42 17.19
N LYS A 101 -5.87 -2.81 17.58
CA LYS A 101 -7.18 -3.48 17.66
C LYS A 101 -8.07 -3.33 16.41
N SER A 102 -7.71 -2.44 15.50
CA SER A 102 -8.60 -1.97 14.44
C SER A 102 -8.01 -2.20 13.06
N SER A 103 -8.83 -2.71 12.13
CA SER A 103 -8.42 -3.03 10.77
C SER A 103 -9.23 -2.35 9.68
N SER A 104 -8.50 -1.88 8.67
CA SER A 104 -9.02 -1.25 7.47
C SER A 104 -8.88 -2.19 6.28
N PHE A 105 -9.88 -2.22 5.40
CA PHE A 105 -9.81 -2.94 4.12
C PHE A 105 -9.74 -1.95 2.97
N LEU A 106 -8.78 -2.13 2.07
CA LEU A 106 -8.49 -1.22 0.97
C LEU A 106 -8.46 -1.99 -0.35
N LEU A 107 -9.06 -1.44 -1.40
CA LEU A 107 -8.93 -1.96 -2.76
C LEU A 107 -8.44 -0.81 -3.65
N GLY A 108 -7.40 -1.04 -4.44
CA GLY A 108 -6.86 0.02 -5.30
C GLY A 108 -6.16 -0.49 -6.54
N ALA A 109 -6.06 0.40 -7.53
CA ALA A 109 -5.14 0.24 -8.65
C ALA A 109 -3.76 0.74 -8.22
N SER A 110 -2.70 0.21 -8.80
CA SER A 110 -1.34 0.66 -8.54
C SER A 110 -0.52 0.75 -9.82
N VAL A 111 0.37 1.73 -9.85
CA VAL A 111 1.41 1.91 -10.85
C VAL A 111 2.75 1.73 -10.14
N SER A 112 3.70 1.06 -10.78
CA SER A 112 5.02 0.86 -10.20
C SER A 112 6.14 0.88 -11.22
N PHE A 113 7.30 1.34 -10.75
CA PHE A 113 8.58 1.24 -11.44
C PHE A 113 9.44 0.19 -10.73
N LYS A 114 9.68 -0.92 -11.43
CA LYS A 114 10.26 -2.16 -10.92
C LYS A 114 9.57 -2.58 -9.62
N ASP A 115 10.32 -3.15 -8.69
CA ASP A 115 9.89 -3.47 -7.33
C ASP A 115 10.26 -2.36 -6.31
N ILE A 116 10.75 -1.22 -6.80
CA ILE A 116 11.35 -0.17 -5.94
C ILE A 116 10.30 0.87 -5.56
N PHE A 117 9.54 1.36 -6.53
CA PHE A 117 8.61 2.45 -6.32
C PHE A 117 7.22 2.05 -6.77
N ARG A 118 6.23 2.16 -5.89
CA ARG A 118 4.84 1.85 -6.20
C ARG A 118 3.91 2.82 -5.52
N VAL A 119 3.02 3.39 -6.32
CA VAL A 119 1.94 4.25 -5.86
C VAL A 119 0.61 3.61 -6.25
N GLY A 120 -0.28 3.51 -5.28
CA GLY A 120 -1.62 3.01 -5.44
C GLY A 120 -2.64 4.09 -5.14
N PHE A 121 -3.77 4.00 -5.83
CA PHE A 121 -4.96 4.81 -5.59
C PHE A 121 -6.13 3.87 -5.43
N GLY A 122 -6.88 4.06 -4.36
CA GLY A 122 -7.93 3.12 -4.02
C GLY A 122 -9.04 3.73 -3.20
N TYR A 123 -9.93 2.83 -2.82
CA TYR A 123 -11.06 3.11 -1.97
C TYR A 123 -11.23 1.94 -1.00
N GLY A 124 -11.69 2.23 0.20
CA GLY A 124 -11.83 1.21 1.22
C GLY A 124 -12.66 1.65 2.39
N TYR A 125 -12.75 0.77 3.38
CA TYR A 125 -13.41 1.02 4.65
C TYR A 125 -12.37 1.07 5.75
N THR A 126 -12.35 2.15 6.51
CA THR A 126 -11.49 2.30 7.69
C THR A 126 -12.35 2.62 8.90
N LEU A 127 -11.86 2.25 10.08
CA LEU A 127 -12.54 2.56 11.33
C LEU A 127 -12.30 4.03 11.68
N SER A 128 -13.36 4.78 11.90
CA SER A 128 -13.29 6.18 12.30
C SER A 128 -14.15 6.42 13.55
N PRO A 129 -13.71 7.29 14.47
CA PRO A 129 -14.54 7.70 15.59
C PRO A 129 -15.87 8.27 15.09
N ALA A 130 -16.96 7.80 15.67
CA ALA A 130 -18.32 8.19 15.28
C ALA A 130 -19.16 8.72 16.44
N GLY A 131 -18.75 8.44 17.68
CA GLY A 131 -19.49 8.84 18.87
C GLY A 131 -18.80 8.43 20.16
N LEU A 132 -19.51 8.64 21.26
CA LEU A 132 -19.10 8.28 22.61
C LEU A 132 -20.15 7.36 23.23
N THR A 133 -19.69 6.43 24.05
CA THR A 133 -20.51 5.46 24.79
C THR A 133 -20.29 5.59 26.30
N GLY A 134 -20.93 4.73 27.10
CA GLY A 134 -20.69 4.70 28.55
C GLY A 134 -21.11 5.97 29.30
N GLY A 135 -22.03 6.76 28.73
CA GLY A 135 -22.54 8.00 29.33
C GLY A 135 -21.65 9.23 29.11
N ALA A 136 -20.49 9.08 28.45
CA ALA A 136 -19.66 10.21 28.05
C ALA A 136 -20.38 11.07 26.99
N LYS A 137 -20.26 12.40 27.10
CA LYS A 137 -20.87 13.37 26.18
C LYS A 137 -19.87 14.46 25.83
N VAL A 138 -19.98 14.98 24.62
CA VAL A 138 -19.25 16.18 24.20
C VAL A 138 -19.68 17.36 25.08
N ASP A 139 -18.72 18.21 25.43
CA ASP A 139 -18.85 19.37 26.32
C ASP A 139 -19.23 19.04 27.77
N ALA A 140 -19.08 17.78 28.19
CA ALA A 140 -19.26 17.33 29.56
C ALA A 140 -17.96 16.74 30.13
N PRO A 141 -17.80 16.74 31.47
CA PRO A 141 -16.72 16.01 32.13
C PRO A 141 -16.78 14.52 31.78
N LEU A 142 -15.62 13.88 31.68
CA LEU A 142 -15.56 12.42 31.57
C LEU A 142 -16.16 11.80 32.84
N PRO A 143 -17.09 10.82 32.73
CA PRO A 143 -17.67 10.18 33.90
C PRO A 143 -16.61 9.58 34.81
N ALA A 144 -16.77 9.72 36.13
CA ALA A 144 -15.77 9.32 37.13
C ALA A 144 -15.41 7.81 37.11
N ASN A 145 -16.26 6.98 36.50
CA ASN A 145 -16.04 5.55 36.33
C ASN A 145 -15.20 5.18 35.09
N ILE A 146 -14.77 6.16 34.28
CA ILE A 146 -14.00 5.96 33.05
C ILE A 146 -12.65 6.65 33.21
N SER A 147 -11.57 5.88 33.11
CA SER A 147 -10.20 6.38 33.25
C SER A 147 -9.61 6.88 31.94
N ASN A 148 -10.00 6.32 30.80
CA ASN A 148 -9.47 6.69 29.48
C ASN A 148 -10.59 7.02 28.50
N LEU A 149 -10.43 8.13 27.78
CA LEU A 149 -11.35 8.51 26.70
C LEU A 149 -11.41 7.44 25.58
N GLY A 150 -10.28 6.78 25.30
CA GLY A 150 -10.21 5.75 24.25
C GLY A 150 -11.13 4.54 24.50
N ASP A 151 -11.50 4.27 25.75
CA ASP A 151 -12.37 3.14 26.11
C ASP A 151 -13.85 3.41 25.81
N VAL A 152 -14.22 4.68 25.62
CA VAL A 152 -15.60 5.11 25.34
C VAL A 152 -15.83 5.58 23.91
N VAL A 153 -14.77 5.78 23.13
CA VAL A 153 -14.90 6.16 21.72
C VAL A 153 -15.48 5.00 20.93
N GLU A 154 -16.64 5.24 20.30
CA GLU A 154 -17.26 4.31 19.37
C GLU A 154 -16.64 4.49 17.99
N TYR A 155 -16.14 3.40 17.40
CA TYR A 155 -15.62 3.39 16.04
C TYR A 155 -16.62 2.75 15.09
N LYS A 156 -16.88 3.42 13.96
CA LYS A 156 -17.68 2.87 12.86
C LYS A 156 -16.84 2.79 11.60
N ARG A 157 -17.08 1.75 10.80
CA ARG A 157 -16.48 1.64 9.46
C ARG A 157 -17.07 2.72 8.59
N ARG A 158 -16.20 3.56 8.05
CA ARG A 158 -16.55 4.58 7.06
C ARG A 158 -15.71 4.37 5.83
N SER A 159 -16.29 4.68 4.69
CA SER A 159 -15.54 4.64 3.47
C SER A 159 -14.59 5.82 3.33
N GLY A 160 -13.53 5.64 2.56
CA GLY A 160 -12.56 6.68 2.27
C GLY A 160 -11.75 6.36 1.02
N PHE A 161 -11.17 7.41 0.45
CA PHE A 161 -10.17 7.27 -0.60
C PHE A 161 -8.81 7.03 0.04
N VAL A 162 -7.96 6.26 -0.64
CA VAL A 162 -6.62 5.97 -0.16
C VAL A 162 -5.58 6.20 -1.25
N ILE A 163 -4.46 6.80 -0.84
CA ILE A 163 -3.22 6.80 -1.60
C ILE A 163 -2.25 5.87 -0.87
N SER A 164 -1.81 4.81 -1.54
CA SER A 164 -0.91 3.81 -0.98
C SER A 164 0.48 3.97 -1.57
N ILE A 165 1.51 3.96 -0.73
CA ILE A 165 2.90 3.89 -1.17
C ILE A 165 3.43 2.54 -0.70
N ALA A 166 3.81 1.67 -1.63
CA ALA A 166 4.42 0.41 -1.26
C ALA A 166 5.91 0.60 -1.00
N LEU A 167 6.39 0.07 0.11
CA LEU A 167 7.81 0.02 0.42
C LEU A 167 8.44 -1.15 -0.34
N PRO A 168 9.73 -1.04 -0.73
CA PRO A 168 10.46 -2.13 -1.35
C PRO A 168 10.33 -3.40 -0.49
N GLY A 169 9.96 -4.51 -1.12
CA GLY A 169 9.70 -5.76 -0.40
C GLY A 169 10.92 -6.22 0.40
N ILE A 170 10.67 -6.75 1.60
CA ILE A 170 11.69 -7.50 2.35
C ILE A 170 12.01 -8.75 1.50
N LYS A 171 13.25 -8.84 1.01
CA LYS A 171 13.72 -10.03 0.29
C LYS A 171 13.85 -11.16 1.32
N PHE A 172 13.07 -12.22 1.16
CA PHE A 172 13.27 -13.51 1.80
C PHE A 172 13.90 -14.46 0.79
#